data_AF-A0A7V0LUN2-F1
#
_entry.id   AF-A0A7V0LUN2-F1
#
_cell.length_a   1.000
_cell.length_b   1.000
_cell.length_c   1.000
_cell.angle_alpha   90.00
_cell.angle_beta   90.00
_cell.angle_gamma   90.00
#
_symmetry.space_group_name_H-M   'P 1'
#
loop_
_entity.id
_entity.type
_entity.pdbx_description
1 polymer ?
#
loop_
_entity_poly.entity_id
_entity_poly.type
_entity_poly.pdbx_seq_one_letter_code
_entity_poly.pdbx_strand_id
1 'polypeptide(L)'
;MRVAIVTENARVYYMATKVLRDYGIPFYSLRLRDEIPFDVEVVLTSEEEYSAINFPVKIAVVNENFIDALLSKLEGRERFKNIYVAIDPGERP
;
A
#
# COMPACT_ATOMS: atom_id res chain seq x y z
N MET A 1 5.97 -0.64 -7.36
CA MET A 1 5.89 0.37 -6.30
C MET A 1 4.76 0.00 -5.34
N ARG A 2 5.10 -0.34 -4.08
CA ARG A 2 4.17 -0.99 -3.14
C ARG A 2 3.15 -0.05 -2.50
N VAL A 3 3.31 1.26 -2.69
CA VAL A 3 2.49 2.30 -2.04
C VAL A 3 1.89 3.20 -3.11
N ALA A 4 0.63 3.62 -2.92
CA ALA A 4 -0.01 4.65 -3.71
C ALA A 4 -0.61 5.73 -2.80
N ILE A 5 -0.50 6.99 -3.20
CA ILE A 5 -1.23 8.12 -2.63
C ILE A 5 -2.43 8.39 -3.53
N VAL A 6 -3.63 8.29 -2.98
CA VAL A 6 -4.90 8.56 -3.66
C VAL A 6 -5.63 9.60 -2.82
N THR A 7 -5.57 10.87 -3.23
CA THR A 7 -6.28 11.95 -2.53
C THR A 7 -6.41 13.20 -3.41
N GLU A 8 -7.50 13.95 -3.29
CA GLU A 8 -7.65 15.31 -3.81
C GLU A 8 -7.32 16.38 -2.76
N ASN A 9 -7.12 15.98 -1.50
CA ASN A 9 -6.73 16.87 -0.41
C ASN A 9 -5.24 17.23 -0.49
N ALA A 10 -4.94 18.46 -0.94
CA ALA A 10 -3.58 18.95 -1.14
C ALA A 10 -2.70 18.88 0.12
N ARG A 11 -3.28 19.07 1.33
CA ARG A 11 -2.53 19.01 2.59
C ARG A 11 -2.09 17.58 2.90
N VAL A 12 -3.00 16.63 2.71
CA VAL A 12 -2.72 15.20 2.89
C VAL A 12 -1.68 14.73 1.88
N TYR A 13 -1.84 15.12 0.61
CA TYR A 13 -0.87 14.82 -0.43
C TYR A 13 0.53 15.34 -0.08
N TYR A 14 0.65 16.62 0.31
CA TYR A 14 1.93 17.20 0.68
C TYR A 14 2.58 16.47 1.87
N MET A 15 1.81 16.19 2.92
CA MET A 15 2.32 15.48 4.10
C MET A 15 2.80 14.07 3.75
N ALA A 16 1.99 13.30 3.02
CA ALA A 16 2.34 11.94 2.62
C ALA A 16 3.59 11.93 1.72
N THR A 17 3.66 12.80 0.71
CA THR A 17 4.81 12.88 -0.20
C THR A 17 6.09 13.29 0.51
N LYS A 18 6.02 14.24 1.45
CA LYS A 18 7.18 14.65 2.26
C LYS A 18 7.72 13.48 3.06
N VAL A 19 6.88 12.85 3.90
CA VAL A 19 7.30 11.74 4.76
C VAL A 19 7.81 10.55 3.95
N LEU A 20 7.13 10.18 2.85
CA LEU A 20 7.59 9.06 2.01
C LEU A 20 8.94 9.35 1.35
N ARG A 21 9.20 10.59 0.92
CA ARG A 21 10.50 10.99 0.36
C ARG A 21 11.59 10.98 1.43
N ASP A 22 11.30 11.46 2.63
CA ASP A 22 12.25 11.46 3.75
C ASP A 22 12.69 10.03 4.13
N TYR A 23 11.78 9.06 3.99
CA TYR A 23 12.05 7.64 4.21
C TYR A 23 12.53 6.87 2.96
N GLY A 24 12.65 7.54 1.81
CA GLY A 24 13.06 6.90 0.54
C GLY A 24 12.07 5.86 0.00
N ILE A 25 10.80 5.93 0.39
CA ILE A 25 9.76 4.99 -0.05
C ILE A 25 9.17 5.46 -1.38
N PRO A 26 9.29 4.67 -2.46
CA PRO A 26 8.69 5.03 -3.74
C PRO A 26 7.16 4.84 -3.69
N PHE A 27 6.40 5.77 -4.30
CA PHE A 27 4.93 5.73 -4.33
C PHE A 27 4.33 6.19 -5.67
N TYR A 28 3.17 5.65 -6.02
CA TYR A 28 2.33 6.21 -7.11
C TYR A 28 1.55 7.41 -6.58
N SER A 29 1.35 8.43 -7.40
CA SER A 29 0.37 9.49 -7.15
C SER A 29 -0.78 9.29 -8.12
N LEU A 30 -1.98 9.03 -7.58
CA LEU A 30 -3.17 8.68 -8.34
C LEU A 30 -4.33 9.58 -7.92
N ARG A 31 -5.29 9.78 -8.83
CA ARG A 31 -6.59 10.40 -8.57
C ARG A 31 -7.58 9.37 -8.06
N LEU A 32 -8.68 9.81 -7.45
CA LEU A 32 -9.72 8.95 -6.89
C LEU A 32 -10.32 7.93 -7.87
N ARG A 33 -10.29 8.23 -9.18
CA ARG A 33 -10.86 7.39 -10.24
C ARG A 33 -9.84 6.65 -11.08
N ASP A 34 -8.55 6.83 -10.79
CA ASP A 34 -7.51 6.14 -11.53
C ASP A 34 -7.49 4.66 -11.10
N GLU A 35 -7.15 3.77 -12.04
CA GLU A 35 -6.94 2.36 -11.71
C GLU A 35 -5.71 2.21 -10.81
N ILE A 36 -5.84 1.42 -9.74
CA ILE A 36 -4.75 1.16 -8.80
C ILE A 36 -3.92 -0.01 -9.34
N PRO A 37 -2.60 0.18 -9.62
CA PRO A 37 -1.74 -0.89 -10.12
C PRO A 37 -1.68 -2.12 -9.21
N PHE A 38 -1.52 -3.31 -9.81
CA PHE A 38 -1.56 -4.59 -9.10
C PHE A 38 -0.41 -4.80 -8.09
N ASP A 39 0.67 -4.03 -8.23
CA ASP A 39 1.83 -4.07 -7.36
C ASP A 39 1.71 -3.15 -6.13
N VAL A 40 0.61 -2.38 -6.04
CA VAL A 40 0.25 -1.61 -4.85
C VAL A 40 -0.25 -2.55 -3.76
N GLU A 41 0.27 -2.38 -2.55
CA GLU A 41 -0.12 -3.16 -1.38
C GLU A 41 -0.83 -2.31 -0.32
N VAL A 42 -0.58 -0.99 -0.31
CA VAL A 42 -1.16 -0.02 0.63
C VAL A 42 -1.50 1.28 -0.10
N VAL A 43 -2.71 1.80 0.15
CA VAL A 43 -3.15 3.13 -0.31
C VAL A 43 -3.15 4.12 0.86
N LEU A 44 -2.54 5.28 0.65
CA LEU A 44 -2.62 6.43 1.55
C LEU A 44 -3.67 7.41 1.02
N THR A 45 -4.56 7.88 1.87
CA THR A 45 -5.69 8.76 1.51
C THR A 45 -6.05 9.70 2.65
N SER A 46 -6.91 10.68 2.43
CA SER A 46 -7.54 11.44 3.51
C SER A 46 -8.62 10.63 4.24
N GLU A 47 -9.02 11.09 5.43
CA GLU A 47 -10.15 10.50 6.18
C GLU A 47 -11.47 10.65 5.42
N GLU A 48 -11.70 11.80 4.78
CA GLU A 48 -12.95 12.08 4.05
C GLU A 48 -13.13 11.16 2.83
N GLU A 49 -12.02 10.79 2.20
CA GLU A 49 -11.99 9.99 0.97
C GLU A 49 -11.84 8.49 1.25
N TYR A 50 -11.54 8.11 2.49
CA TYR A 50 -11.22 6.74 2.87
C TYR A 50 -12.29 5.73 2.44
N SER A 51 -13.56 6.08 2.60
CA SER A 51 -14.70 5.23 2.26
C SER A 51 -15.00 5.19 0.75
N ALA A 52 -14.58 6.21 -0.01
CA ALA A 52 -14.80 6.29 -1.45
C ALA A 52 -13.83 5.41 -2.25
N ILE A 53 -12.66 5.11 -1.68
CA ILE A 53 -11.65 4.27 -2.32
C ILE A 53 -11.91 2.79 -2.02
N ASN A 54 -12.20 2.00 -3.05
CA ASN A 54 -12.37 0.56 -2.92
C ASN A 54 -11.02 -0.17 -3.03
N PHE A 55 -10.30 -0.28 -1.90
CA PHE A 55 -9.03 -1.00 -1.83
C PHE A 55 -8.88 -1.67 -0.45
N PRO A 56 -8.35 -2.91 -0.35
CA PRO A 56 -8.40 -3.70 0.88
C PRO A 56 -7.52 -3.13 2.01
N VAL A 57 -6.40 -2.48 1.69
CA VAL A 57 -5.52 -1.88 2.70
C VAL A 57 -5.30 -0.42 2.42
N LYS A 58 -5.94 0.39 3.26
CA LYS A 58 -5.90 1.83 3.20
C LYS A 58 -5.42 2.37 4.55
N ILE A 59 -4.75 3.51 4.53
CA ILE A 59 -4.36 4.27 5.71
C ILE A 59 -4.82 5.71 5.49
N ALA A 60 -5.61 6.22 6.43
CA ALA A 60 -5.95 7.63 6.48
C ALA A 60 -4.76 8.42 7.05
N VAL A 61 -4.31 9.43 6.32
CA VAL A 61 -3.18 10.28 6.70
C VAL A 61 -3.71 11.48 7.49
N VAL A 62 -3.57 11.41 8.81
CA VAL A 62 -3.99 12.47 9.75
C VAL A 62 -2.80 13.32 10.18
N ASN A 63 -1.65 12.68 10.41
CA ASN A 63 -0.39 13.28 10.82
C ASN A 63 0.78 12.39 10.32
N GLU A 64 2.02 12.84 10.52
CA GLU A 64 3.22 12.15 10.03
C GLU A 64 3.42 10.73 10.63
N ASN A 65 2.76 10.37 11.74
CA ASN A 65 2.86 9.03 12.37
C ASN A 65 2.21 7.92 11.54
N PHE A 66 1.55 8.24 10.41
CA PHE A 66 1.06 7.23 9.47
C PHE A 66 2.18 6.31 8.97
N ILE A 67 3.44 6.77 9.00
CA ILE A 67 4.61 6.02 8.56
C ILE A 67 4.80 4.72 9.34
N ASP A 68 4.56 4.71 10.64
CA ASP A 68 4.70 3.52 11.47
C ASP A 68 3.69 2.44 11.07
N ALA A 69 2.44 2.86 10.83
CA ALA A 69 1.39 1.99 10.32
C ALA A 69 1.72 1.48 8.91
N LEU A 70 2.27 2.33 8.04
CA LEU A 70 2.70 1.95 6.70
C LEU A 70 3.80 0.89 6.74
N LEU A 71 4.86 1.12 7.51
CA LEU A 71 5.99 0.19 7.65
C LEU A 71 5.52 -1.17 8.19
N SER A 72 4.71 -1.16 9.24
CA SER A 72 4.11 -2.39 9.80
C SER A 72 3.30 -3.17 8.76
N LYS A 73 2.53 -2.49 7.90
CA LYS A 73 1.77 -3.14 6.82
C LYS A 73 2.66 -3.68 5.70
N LEU A 74 3.76 -3.00 5.38
CA LEU A 74 4.70 -3.43 4.36
C LEU A 74 5.56 -4.61 4.82
N GLU A 75 5.92 -4.68 6.11
CA GLU A 75 6.67 -5.80 6.71
C GLU A 75 5.77 -7.02 6.94
N GLY A 76 4.59 -6.84 7.51
CA GLY A 76 3.62 -7.93 7.72
C GLY A 76 3.05 -8.52 6.42
N ARG A 77 3.35 -7.89 5.28
CA ARG A 77 3.03 -8.35 3.93
C ARG A 77 4.28 -8.69 3.13
N GLU A 78 5.38 -9.09 3.78
CA GLU A 78 6.41 -9.85 3.10
C GLU A 78 5.74 -11.02 2.37
N ARG A 79 5.51 -10.83 1.07
CA ARG A 79 5.04 -11.84 0.14
C ARG A 79 5.83 -13.10 0.46
N PHE A 80 5.14 -14.23 0.64
CA PHE A 80 5.74 -15.51 0.31
C PHE A 80 6.22 -15.39 -1.13
N LYS A 81 7.50 -15.01 -1.31
CA LYS A 81 8.09 -14.74 -2.63
C LYS A 81 8.08 -16.01 -3.48
N ASN A 82 8.00 -17.17 -2.83
CA ASN A 82 7.87 -18.47 -3.45
C ASN A 82 6.81 -19.29 -2.69
N ILE A 83 5.76 -19.71 -3.38
CA ILE A 83 4.92 -20.83 -2.94
C ILE A 83 5.45 -22.05 -3.70
N TYR A 84 6.13 -22.97 -3.01
CA TYR A 84 6.52 -24.26 -3.57
C TYR A 84 5.42 -25.27 -3.26
N VAL A 85 4.70 -25.69 -4.30
CA VAL A 85 3.78 -26.84 -4.21
C VAL A 85 4.51 -28.04 -4.78
N ALA A 86 5.01 -28.92 -3.91
CA ALA A 86 5.52 -30.23 -4.30
C ALA A 86 4.40 -31.27 -4.11
N ILE A 87 4.18 -32.10 -5.13
CA ILE A 87 3.27 -33.24 -5.05
C ILE A 87 4.17 -34.47 -4.96
N ASP A 88 4.11 -35.21 -3.84
CA ASP A 88 4.78 -36.50 -3.69
C ASP A 88 3.98 -37.56 -4.49
N PRO A 89 4.54 -38.15 -5.57
CA PRO A 89 3.83 -39.12 -6.38
C PRO A 89 3.65 -40.48 -5.70
N GLY A 90 4.27 -40.73 -4.54
CA GLY A 90 4.26 -42.03 -3.85
C GLY A 90 4.93 -43.15 -4.65
N GLU A 91 5.28 -44.25 -3.99
CA GLU A 91 5.83 -45.43 -4.68
C GLU A 91 4.74 -46.08 -5.55
N ARG A 92 5.08 -46.32 -6.82
CA ARG A 92 4.25 -47.10 -7.75
C ARG A 92 4.51 -48.60 -7.53
N PRO A 93 3.49 -49.46 -7.72
CA PRO A 93 3.56 -50.90 -7.46
C PRO A 93 4.59 -51.63 -8.34
#